data_AF-A0A3D0SUH9-F1
#
_entry.id   AF-A0A3D0SUH9-F1
#
_cell.length_a   1.000
_cell.length_b   1.000
_cell.length_c   1.000
_cell.angle_alpha   90.00
_cell.angle_beta   90.00
_cell.angle_gamma   90.00
#
_symmetry.space_group_name_H-M   'P 1'
#
loop_
_entity.id
_entity.type
_entity.pdbx_description
1 polymer ?
#
loop_
_entity_poly.entity_id
_entity_poly.type
_entity_poly.pdbx_seq_one_letter_code
_entity_poly.pdbx_strand_id
1 'polypeptide(L)'
;ELADIIMKAGTVVWNGPVGVFEFDQFGEGTKTVAMAIANTKAFTLAGGGDTIAAIQKYNIYDKVSYISTAGGAFLEFLEGKVLPAVAMLESRAND
;
A
#
# COMPACT_ATOMS: atom_id res chain seq x y z
N GLU A 1 8.63 13.79 10.39
CA GLU A 1 9.00 12.47 10.91
C GLU A 1 8.61 11.32 9.98
N LEU A 2 7.33 10.89 9.90
CA LEU A 2 6.96 9.75 9.02
C LEU A 2 7.38 9.95 7.56
N ALA A 3 7.18 11.16 7.01
CA ALA A 3 7.64 11.49 5.66
C ALA A 3 9.16 11.31 5.50
N ASP A 4 9.96 11.70 6.49
CA ASP A 4 11.42 11.58 6.45
C ASP A 4 11.86 10.11 6.50
N ILE A 5 11.15 9.27 7.26
CA ILE A 5 11.37 7.82 7.30
C ILE A 5 11.07 7.22 5.92
N ILE A 6 9.92 7.56 5.33
CA ILE A 6 9.50 7.09 3.99
C ILE A 6 10.53 7.49 2.91
N MET A 7 11.03 8.72 2.96
CA MET A 7 12.02 9.23 1.99
C MET A 7 13.39 8.54 2.08
N LYS A 8 13.71 7.92 3.22
CA LYS A 8 14.96 7.18 3.44
C LYS A 8 14.82 5.67 3.23
N ALA A 9 13.60 5.14 3.13
CA ALA A 9 13.35 3.72 2.94
C ALA A 9 13.80 3.24 1.55
N GLY A 10 14.20 1.97 1.45
CA GLY A 10 14.41 1.30 0.17
C GLY A 10 13.13 0.69 -0.41
N THR A 11 12.19 0.33 0.46
CA THR A 11 10.89 -0.26 0.13
C THR A 11 9.84 0.23 1.12
N VAL A 12 8.62 0.49 0.64
CA VAL A 12 7.48 0.92 1.45
C VAL A 12 6.27 0.04 1.13
N VAL A 13 5.66 -0.53 2.17
CA VAL A 13 4.35 -1.19 2.09
C VAL A 13 3.34 -0.30 2.80
N TRP A 14 2.29 0.12 2.09
CA TRP A 14 1.26 1.02 2.60
C TRP A 14 -0.12 0.35 2.60
N ASN A 15 -0.69 0.18 3.79
CA ASN A 15 -2.00 -0.43 4.01
C ASN A 15 -2.78 0.35 5.08
N GLY A 16 -3.38 1.46 4.67
CA GLY A 16 -4.29 2.26 5.48
C GLY A 16 -3.85 3.71 5.68
N PRO A 17 -4.79 4.67 5.78
CA PRO A 17 -4.50 6.06 6.07
C PRO A 17 -4.07 6.27 7.53
N VAL A 18 -3.48 7.43 7.84
CA VAL A 18 -3.06 7.78 9.22
C VAL A 18 -4.06 8.73 9.92
N GLY A 19 -5.22 8.94 9.33
CA GLY A 19 -6.30 9.78 9.84
C GLY A 19 -7.58 9.63 9.00
N VAL A 20 -8.67 10.23 9.46
CA VAL A 20 -9.98 10.22 8.78
C VAL A 20 -9.95 11.20 7.60
N PHE A 21 -9.22 10.81 6.57
CA PHE A 21 -8.79 11.64 5.45
C PHE A 21 -9.93 12.10 4.54
N GLU A 22 -11.12 11.52 4.69
CA GLU A 22 -12.35 11.93 4.04
C GLU A 22 -12.71 13.38 4.40
N PHE A 23 -12.42 13.80 5.63
CA PHE A 23 -12.59 15.18 6.08
C PHE A 23 -11.26 15.93 5.99
N ASP A 24 -11.23 17.05 5.26
CA ASP A 24 -9.98 17.77 5.00
C ASP A 24 -9.29 18.26 6.28
N GLN A 25 -10.07 18.65 7.29
CA GLN A 25 -9.59 19.04 8.62
C GLN A 25 -8.80 17.94 9.35
N PHE A 26 -8.93 16.67 8.93
CA PHE A 26 -8.23 15.50 9.47
C PHE A 26 -7.38 14.77 8.41
N GLY A 27 -7.25 15.33 7.19
CA GLY A 27 -6.61 14.66 6.06
C GLY A 27 -5.14 15.00 5.81
N GLU A 28 -4.61 16.06 6.41
CA GLU A 28 -3.24 16.52 6.12
C GLU A 28 -2.16 15.48 6.49
N GLY A 29 -2.39 14.66 7.51
CA GLY A 29 -1.50 13.54 7.85
C GLY A 29 -1.40 12.51 6.72
N THR A 30 -2.54 12.02 6.24
CA THR A 30 -2.61 11.04 5.13
C THR A 30 -2.07 11.64 3.85
N LYS A 31 -2.38 12.90 3.55
CA LYS A 31 -1.82 13.62 2.41
C LYS A 31 -0.30 13.71 2.47
N THR A 32 0.26 14.03 3.63
CA THR A 32 1.72 14.13 3.82
C THR A 32 2.40 12.77 3.58
N VAL A 33 1.82 11.69 4.11
CA VAL A 33 2.30 10.32 3.87
C VAL A 33 2.19 9.94 2.39
N ALA A 34 1.03 10.20 1.76
CA ALA A 34 0.80 9.94 0.34
C ALA A 34 1.82 10.67 -0.54
N MET A 35 2.08 11.95 -0.27
CA MET A 35 3.06 12.74 -1.01
C MET A 35 4.50 12.26 -0.78
N ALA A 36 4.84 11.75 0.40
CA ALA A 36 6.15 11.14 0.64
C ALA A 36 6.32 9.85 -0.17
N ILE A 37 5.28 9.00 -0.20
CA ILE A 37 5.25 7.78 -1.02
C ILE A 37 5.35 8.10 -2.51
N ALA A 38 4.71 9.18 -2.95
CA ALA A 38 4.72 9.60 -4.34
C ALA A 38 6.05 10.19 -4.83
N ASN A 39 6.93 10.63 -3.91
CA ASN A 39 8.19 11.31 -4.24
C ASN A 39 9.44 10.53 -3.79
N THR A 40 9.29 9.42 -3.07
CA THR A 40 10.41 8.58 -2.66
C THR A 40 10.99 7.80 -3.84
N LYS A 41 12.25 7.38 -3.72
CA LYS A 41 12.91 6.47 -4.67
C LYS A 41 12.66 4.99 -4.34
N ALA A 42 12.01 4.72 -3.21
CA ALA A 42 11.69 3.38 -2.76
C ALA A 42 10.77 2.65 -3.76
N PHE A 43 10.85 1.32 -3.78
CA PHE A 43 9.75 0.53 -4.33
C PHE A 43 8.52 0.68 -3.42
N THR A 44 7.36 1.04 -3.98
CA THR A 44 6.14 1.30 -3.20
C THR A 44 5.04 0.31 -3.56
N LEU A 45 4.57 -0.42 -2.55
CA LEU A 45 3.48 -1.39 -2.63
C LEU A 45 2.30 -0.87 -1.79
N ALA A 46 1.19 -0.56 -2.44
CA ALA A 46 -0.04 -0.15 -1.76
C ALA A 46 -1.12 -1.23 -1.87
N GLY A 47 -1.93 -1.38 -0.85
CA GLY A 47 -3.12 -2.23 -0.87
C GLY A 47 -4.14 -1.86 0.20
N GLY A 48 -5.36 -2.37 0.06
CA GLY A 48 -6.49 -2.04 0.92
C GLY A 48 -7.37 -0.91 0.34
N GLY A 49 -8.68 -1.01 0.56
CA GLY A 49 -9.68 -0.11 -0.04
C GLY A 49 -9.44 1.37 0.32
N ASP A 50 -9.22 1.65 1.60
CA ASP A 50 -9.00 3.03 2.08
C ASP A 50 -7.68 3.61 1.55
N THR A 51 -6.65 2.78 1.40
CA THR A 51 -5.38 3.20 0.78
C THR A 51 -5.59 3.60 -0.68
N ILE A 52 -6.37 2.82 -1.43
CA ILE A 52 -6.69 3.12 -2.82
C ILE A 52 -7.52 4.41 -2.91
N ALA A 53 -8.48 4.61 -2.00
CA ALA A 53 -9.26 5.84 -1.93
C ALA A 53 -8.37 7.07 -1.61
N ALA A 54 -7.38 6.93 -0.73
CA ALA A 54 -6.39 7.98 -0.47
C ALA A 54 -5.50 8.28 -1.69
N ILE A 55 -5.04 7.25 -2.40
CA ILE A 55 -4.27 7.37 -3.65
C ILE A 55 -5.05 8.17 -4.70
N GLN A 56 -6.34 7.87 -4.84
CA GLN A 56 -7.23 8.59 -5.75
C GLN A 56 -7.46 10.04 -5.30
N LYS A 57 -7.79 10.26 -4.02
CA LYS A 57 -8.03 11.61 -3.48
C LYS A 57 -6.83 12.55 -3.69
N TYR A 58 -5.61 12.04 -3.54
CA TYR A 58 -4.39 12.84 -3.67
C TYR A 58 -3.72 12.74 -5.05
N ASN A 59 -4.36 12.06 -6.00
CA ASN A 59 -3.92 11.96 -7.40
C ASN A 59 -2.47 11.46 -7.56
N ILE A 60 -2.13 10.36 -6.88
CA ILE A 60 -0.78 9.77 -6.92
C ILE A 60 -0.73 8.38 -7.55
N TYR A 61 -1.76 7.98 -8.31
CA TYR A 61 -1.88 6.64 -8.89
C TYR A 61 -0.65 6.23 -9.70
N ASP A 62 -0.19 7.10 -10.62
CA ASP A 62 0.96 6.84 -11.48
C ASP A 62 2.33 6.95 -10.76
N LYS A 63 2.31 7.25 -9.45
CA LYS A 63 3.51 7.43 -8.63
C LYS A 63 3.73 6.29 -7.64
N VAL A 64 2.80 5.34 -7.56
CA VAL A 64 2.94 4.13 -6.74
C VAL A 64 3.43 2.99 -7.63
N SER A 65 4.46 2.24 -7.21
CA SER A 65 5.08 1.21 -8.04
C SER A 65 4.14 0.03 -8.29
N TYR A 66 3.36 -0.37 -7.29
CA TYR A 66 2.37 -1.43 -7.42
C TYR A 66 1.16 -1.18 -6.51
N ILE A 67 -0.05 -1.29 -7.08
CA ILE A 67 -1.32 -1.15 -6.36
C ILE A 67 -2.05 -2.49 -6.40
N SER A 68 -2.18 -3.12 -5.24
CA SER A 68 -2.93 -4.35 -5.05
C SER A 68 -4.41 -4.05 -4.84
N THR A 69 -5.25 -4.57 -5.73
CA THR A 69 -6.72 -4.55 -5.61
C THR A 69 -7.28 -5.77 -4.88
N ALA A 70 -6.43 -6.66 -4.38
CA ALA A 70 -6.81 -7.98 -3.87
C ALA A 70 -7.44 -7.96 -2.45
N GLY A 71 -7.52 -6.79 -1.81
CA GLY A 71 -8.21 -6.60 -0.53
C GLY A 71 -7.75 -7.59 0.55
N GLY A 72 -8.62 -8.53 0.93
CA GLY A 72 -8.33 -9.54 1.94
C GLY A 72 -7.17 -10.47 1.57
N ALA A 73 -7.06 -10.91 0.32
CA ALA A 73 -5.97 -11.79 -0.10
C ALA A 73 -4.59 -11.12 -0.01
N PHE A 74 -4.54 -9.79 -0.20
CA PHE A 74 -3.32 -9.01 0.02
C PHE A 74 -2.93 -8.99 1.50
N LEU A 75 -3.89 -8.82 2.41
CA LEU A 75 -3.65 -8.86 3.85
C LEU A 75 -3.23 -10.25 4.31
N GLU A 76 -3.93 -11.31 3.88
CA GLU A 76 -3.57 -12.70 4.23
C GLU A 76 -2.14 -13.04 3.78
N PHE A 77 -1.73 -12.57 2.60
CA PHE A 77 -0.36 -12.73 2.13
C PHE A 77 0.65 -12.00 3.02
N LEU A 78 0.39 -10.75 3.40
CA LEU A 78 1.26 -9.97 4.30
C LEU A 78 1.30 -10.53 5.72
N GLU A 79 0.23 -11.18 6.18
CA GLU A 79 0.17 -11.93 7.44
C GLU A 79 1.02 -13.22 7.40
N GLY A 80 1.56 -13.60 6.23
CA GLY A 80 2.34 -14.82 6.04
C GLY A 80 1.48 -16.08 5.96
N LYS A 81 0.18 -15.95 5.72
CA LYS A 81 -0.71 -17.11 5.54
C LYS A 81 -0.49 -17.74 4.17
N VAL A 82 -0.71 -19.05 4.13
CA VAL A 82 -0.74 -19.81 2.88
C VAL A 82 -2.04 -19.49 2.14
N LEU A 83 -1.93 -18.91 0.95
CA LEU A 83 -3.06 -18.72 0.06
C LEU A 83 -3.37 -20.05 -0.66
N PRO A 84 -4.54 -20.68 -0.45
CA PRO A 84 -4.81 -22.03 -0.98
C PRO A 84 -4.66 -22.14 -2.50
N ALA A 85 -5.06 -21.10 -3.24
CA ALA A 85 -4.94 -21.06 -4.70
C ALA A 85 -3.48 -21.05 -5.16
N VAL A 86 -2.61 -20.33 -4.47
CA VAL A 86 -1.16 -20.28 -4.77
C VAL A 86 -0.51 -21.61 -4.43
N ALA A 87 -0.81 -22.17 -3.25
CA ALA A 87 -0.29 -23.46 -2.81
C ALA A 87 -0.65 -24.60 -3.77
N MET A 88 -1.85 -24.58 -4.36
CA MET A 88 -2.23 -25.57 -5.34
C MET A 88 -1.36 -25.48 -6.61
N LEU A 89 -1.04 -24.28 -7.09
CA LEU A 89 -0.15 -24.09 -8.24
C LEU A 89 1.28 -24.52 -7.93
N GLU A 90 1.80 -24.19 -6.73
CA GLU A 90 3.12 -24.61 -6.27
C GLU A 90 3.25 -26.13 -6.17
N SER A 91 2.21 -26.81 -5.66
CA SER A 91 2.17 -28.28 -5.61
C SER A 91 2.29 -28.88 -7.01
N ARG A 92 1.53 -28.37 -7.99
CA ARG A 92 1.53 -28.92 -9.36
C ARG A 92 2.79 -28.60 -10.16
N ALA A 93 3.53 -27.56 -9.79
CA ALA A 93 4.80 -27.22 -10.43
C ALA A 93 5.96 -28.13 -10.00
N ASN A 94 5.82 -28.80 -8.84
CA ASN A 94 6.84 -29.68 -8.28
C ASN A 94 6.55 -31.19 -8.50
N ASP A 95 5.38 -31.52 -9.05
CA ASP A 95 5.02 -32.87 -9.53
C ASP A 95 5.65 -33.16 -10.90
#